data_AF-A0A1G7C5K3-F1
#
_entry.id   AF-A0A1G7C5K3-F1
#
_cell.length_a   1.000
_cell.length_b   1.000
_cell.length_c   1.000
_cell.angle_alpha   90.00
_cell.angle_beta   90.00
_cell.angle_gamma   90.00
#
_symmetry.space_group_name_H-M   'P 1'
#
loop_
_entity.id
_entity.type
_entity.pdbx_description
1 polymer ?
#
loop_
_entity_poly.entity_id
_entity_poly.type
_entity_poly.pdbx_seq_one_letter_code
_entity_poly.pdbx_strand_id
1 'polypeptide(L)'
;MQHASELRALQQLHAQLAQALEQADWTRIGEIDAVIRSCLQLLAGMPSLSDEVREAKGQLQQLHGQARIACAEECERVRRLLLTHLEYAEGRSAYMRVDLYQGGR
;
A
#
# COMPACT_ATOMS: atom_id res chain seq x y z
N MET A 1 -3.80 -31.02 11.38
CA MET A 1 -3.13 -29.93 12.13
C MET A 1 -2.63 -28.82 11.21
N GLN A 2 -2.00 -29.15 10.09
CA GLN A 2 -1.49 -28.17 9.11
C GLN A 2 -2.59 -27.21 8.61
N HIS A 3 -3.71 -27.69 8.05
CA HIS A 3 -4.78 -26.79 7.54
C HIS A 3 -5.28 -25.72 8.54
N ALA A 4 -5.26 -26.02 9.85
CA ALA A 4 -5.64 -25.06 10.89
C ALA A 4 -4.57 -23.97 11.15
N SER A 5 -3.28 -24.24 10.89
CA SER A 5 -2.25 -23.18 10.88
C SER A 5 -2.38 -22.28 9.66
N GLU A 6 -2.60 -22.85 8.47
CA GLU A 6 -2.74 -22.06 7.24
C GLU A 6 -3.96 -21.14 7.27
N LEU A 7 -5.10 -21.66 7.72
CA LEU A 7 -6.32 -20.86 7.88
C LEU A 7 -6.10 -19.66 8.79
N ARG A 8 -5.47 -19.88 9.96
CA ARG A 8 -5.16 -18.81 10.90
C ARG A 8 -4.20 -17.78 10.32
N ALA A 9 -3.18 -18.22 9.58
CA ALA A 9 -2.23 -17.31 8.93
C ALA A 9 -2.93 -16.40 7.92
N LEU A 10 -3.82 -16.94 7.07
CA LEU A 10 -4.60 -16.16 6.11
C LEU A 10 -5.54 -15.16 6.80
N GLN A 11 -6.24 -15.58 7.86
CA GLN A 11 -7.12 -14.71 8.63
C GLN A 11 -6.35 -13.57 9.32
N GLN A 12 -5.17 -13.86 9.87
CA GLN A 12 -4.30 -12.84 10.47
C GLN A 12 -3.81 -11.84 9.43
N LEU A 13 -3.36 -12.31 8.27
CA LEU A 13 -2.93 -11.43 7.18
C LEU A 13 -4.08 -10.54 6.68
N HIS A 14 -5.29 -11.09 6.58
CA HIS A 14 -6.47 -10.32 6.23
C HIS A 14 -6.74 -9.20 7.26
N ALA A 15 -6.74 -9.54 8.55
CA ALA A 15 -6.97 -8.56 9.61
C ALA A 15 -5.90 -7.45 9.63
N GLN A 16 -4.63 -7.82 9.47
CA GLN A 16 -3.51 -6.87 9.42
C GLN A 16 -3.62 -5.94 8.20
N LEU A 17 -3.95 -6.48 7.02
CA LEU A 17 -4.11 -5.68 5.82
C LEU A 17 -5.29 -4.72 5.94
N ALA A 18 -6.41 -5.17 6.50
CA ALA A 18 -7.60 -4.34 6.71
C ALA A 18 -7.28 -3.16 7.65
N GLN A 19 -6.59 -3.43 8.76
CA GLN A 19 -6.18 -2.39 9.69
C GLN A 19 -5.20 -1.39 9.06
N ALA A 20 -4.19 -1.88 8.32
CA ALA A 20 -3.23 -1.00 7.66
C ALA A 20 -3.89 -0.11 6.59
N LEU A 21 -4.88 -0.63 5.87
CA LEU A 21 -5.69 0.15 4.93
C LEU A 21 -6.54 1.22 5.61
N GLU A 22 -7.21 0.87 6.71
CA GLU A 22 -8.01 1.82 7.49
C GLU A 22 -7.15 2.99 8.00
N GLN A 23 -5.90 2.72 8.36
CA GLN A 23 -4.95 3.71 8.86
C GLN A 23 -4.17 4.43 7.76
N ALA A 24 -4.37 4.07 6.49
CA ALA A 24 -3.55 4.53 5.38
C ALA A 24 -2.03 4.36 5.62
N ASP A 25 -1.64 3.27 6.30
CA ASP A 25 -0.24 2.96 6.58
C ASP A 25 0.39 2.24 5.38
N TRP A 26 0.81 3.04 4.40
CA TRP A 26 1.38 2.56 3.13
C TRP A 26 2.67 1.77 3.31
N THR A 27 3.46 2.09 4.36
CA THR A 27 4.69 1.35 4.66
C THR A 27 4.33 -0.05 5.14
N ARG A 28 3.40 -0.14 6.09
CA ARG A 28 2.95 -1.42 6.62
C ARG A 28 2.25 -2.28 5.58
N ILE A 29 1.50 -1.68 4.65
CA ILE A 29 0.89 -2.40 3.52
C ILE A 29 1.97 -3.09 2.68
N GLY A 30 3.10 -2.42 2.39
CA GLY A 30 4.21 -3.02 1.65
C GLY A 30 4.88 -4.19 2.37
N GLU A 31 5.04 -4.09 3.70
CA GLU A 31 5.54 -5.20 4.51
C GLU A 31 4.59 -6.41 4.49
N ILE A 32 3.28 -6.16 4.64
CA ILE A 32 2.25 -7.20 4.62
C ILE A 32 2.19 -7.87 3.25
N ASP A 33 2.30 -7.11 2.14
CA ASP A 33 2.32 -7.65 0.78
C ASP A 33 3.43 -8.71 0.59
N ALA A 34 4.63 -8.43 1.11
CA ALA A 34 5.73 -9.37 1.06
C ALA A 34 5.43 -10.67 1.83
N VAL A 35 4.75 -10.57 2.99
CA VAL A 35 4.35 -11.74 3.79
C VAL A 35 3.21 -12.52 3.10
N ILE A 36 2.25 -11.82 2.48
CA ILE A 36 1.19 -12.44 1.68
C ILE A 36 1.81 -13.29 0.57
N ARG A 37 2.79 -12.76 -0.16
CA ARG A 37 3.51 -13.50 -1.20
C ARG A 37 4.14 -14.79 -0.65
N SER A 38 4.86 -14.71 0.45
CA SER A 38 5.48 -15.89 1.08
C SER A 38 4.44 -16.92 1.53
N CYS A 39 3.33 -16.48 2.12
CA CYS A 39 2.22 -17.35 2.51
C CYS A 39 1.61 -18.07 1.30
N LEU A 40 1.33 -17.34 0.21
CA LEU A 40 0.76 -17.92 -1.01
C LEU A 40 1.70 -18.93 -1.69
N GLN A 41 3.01 -18.69 -1.64
CA GLN A 41 4.01 -19.64 -2.15
C GLN A 41 4.01 -20.96 -1.35
N LEU A 42 3.89 -20.89 -0.01
CA LEU A 42 3.77 -22.08 0.82
C LEU A 42 2.49 -22.86 0.51
N LEU A 43 1.36 -22.17 0.37
CA LEU A 43 0.08 -22.80 0.03
C LEU A 43 0.10 -23.47 -1.35
N ALA A 44 0.82 -22.89 -2.32
CA ALA A 44 0.95 -23.46 -3.65
C ALA A 44 1.75 -24.78 -3.67
N GLY A 45 2.63 -24.99 -2.68
CA GLY A 45 3.38 -26.23 -2.52
C GLY A 45 2.58 -27.37 -1.86
N MET A 46 1.36 -27.12 -1.41
CA MET A 46 0.54 -28.12 -0.74
C MET A 46 -0.23 -29.00 -1.74
N PRO A 47 -0.29 -30.33 -1.53
CA PRO A 47 -0.98 -31.23 -2.45
C PRO A 47 -2.50 -31.00 -2.48
N SER A 48 -3.08 -30.50 -1.38
CA SER A 48 -4.48 -30.09 -1.31
C SER A 48 -4.66 -29.00 -0.24
N LEU A 49 -5.67 -28.17 -0.44
CA LEU A 49 -6.15 -27.21 0.57
C LEU A 49 -7.54 -27.66 1.05
N SER A 50 -7.92 -27.30 2.28
CA SER A 50 -9.31 -27.43 2.73
C SER A 50 -10.18 -26.32 2.11
N ASP A 51 -11.50 -26.48 2.20
CA ASP A 51 -12.43 -25.49 1.65
C ASP A 51 -12.37 -24.17 2.42
N GLU A 52 -12.18 -24.22 3.74
CA GLU A 52 -12.02 -23.03 4.58
C GLU A 52 -10.74 -22.27 4.22
N VAL A 53 -9.65 -22.97 3.91
CA VAL A 53 -8.40 -22.34 3.46
C VAL A 53 -8.58 -21.70 2.09
N ARG A 54 -9.33 -22.34 1.18
CA ARG A 54 -9.67 -21.74 -0.13
C ARG A 54 -10.51 -20.49 0.04
N GLU A 55 -11.50 -20.51 0.91
CA GLU A 55 -12.35 -19.36 1.19
C GLU A 55 -11.57 -18.19 1.79
N ALA A 56 -10.77 -18.43 2.83
CA ALA A 56 -9.94 -17.40 3.47
C ALA A 56 -8.93 -16.79 2.48
N LYS A 57 -8.36 -17.61 1.58
CA LYS A 57 -7.50 -17.11 0.50
C LYS A 57 -8.27 -16.19 -0.46
N GLY A 58 -9.50 -16.54 -0.81
CA GLY A 58 -10.36 -15.70 -1.65
C GLY A 58 -10.69 -14.35 -1.02
N GLN A 59 -11.04 -14.34 0.28
CA GLN A 59 -11.28 -13.11 1.04
C GLN A 59 -10.04 -12.22 1.07
N LEU A 60 -8.86 -12.79 1.36
CA LEU A 60 -7.59 -12.07 1.35
C LEU A 60 -7.26 -11.50 -0.04
N GLN A 61 -7.54 -12.25 -1.11
CA GLN A 61 -7.34 -11.79 -2.49
C GLN A 61 -8.23 -10.58 -2.82
N GLN A 62 -9.49 -10.60 -2.40
CA GLN A 62 -10.41 -9.48 -2.60
C GLN A 62 -9.91 -8.20 -1.90
N LEU A 63 -9.53 -8.32 -0.62
CA LEU A 63 -8.99 -7.20 0.15
C LEU A 63 -7.67 -6.67 -0.44
N HIS A 64 -6.79 -7.56 -0.90
CA HIS A 64 -5.55 -7.18 -1.60
C HIS A 64 -5.83 -6.39 -2.89
N GLY A 65 -6.86 -6.77 -3.64
CA GLY A 65 -7.34 -6.01 -4.79
C GLY A 65 -7.76 -4.58 -4.41
N GLN A 66 -8.48 -4.41 -3.31
CA GLN A 66 -8.85 -3.10 -2.78
C GLN A 66 -7.62 -2.29 -2.35
N ALA A 67 -6.66 -2.94 -1.68
CA ALA A 67 -5.41 -2.31 -1.26
C ALA A 67 -4.65 -1.72 -2.45
N ARG A 68 -4.59 -2.46 -3.57
CA ARG A 68 -3.92 -2.00 -4.79
C ARG A 68 -4.58 -0.77 -5.40
N ILE A 69 -5.91 -0.70 -5.38
CA ILE A 69 -6.66 0.46 -5.87
C ILE A 69 -6.34 1.68 -4.98
N ALA A 70 -6.45 1.53 -3.66
CA ALA A 70 -6.13 2.60 -2.70
C ALA A 70 -4.69 3.12 -2.86
N CYS A 71 -3.72 2.23 -3.05
CA CYS A 71 -2.34 2.63 -3.32
C CYS A 71 -2.21 3.45 -4.63
N ALA A 72 -2.94 3.08 -5.68
CA ALA A 72 -2.91 3.83 -6.95
C ALA A 72 -3.52 5.24 -6.78
N GLU A 73 -4.62 5.34 -6.04
CA GLU A 73 -5.26 6.62 -5.72
C GLU A 73 -4.34 7.53 -4.89
N GLU A 74 -3.63 6.97 -3.91
CA GLU A 74 -2.68 7.72 -3.11
C GLU A 74 -1.48 8.20 -3.93
N CYS A 75 -0.93 7.34 -4.81
CA CYS A 75 0.12 7.75 -5.75
C CYS A 75 -0.33 8.95 -6.60
N GLU A 76 -1.56 8.93 -7.09
CA GLU A 76 -2.13 10.04 -7.87
C GLU A 76 -2.36 11.30 -7.03
N ARG A 77 -2.74 11.16 -5.75
CA ARG A 77 -2.85 12.28 -4.81
C ARG A 77 -1.49 12.95 -4.58
N VAL A 78 -0.46 12.16 -4.29
CA VAL A 78 0.91 12.66 -4.08
C VAL A 78 1.45 13.31 -5.35
N ARG A 79 1.24 12.69 -6.53
CA ARG A 79 1.65 13.26 -7.82
C ARG A 79 1.06 14.66 -8.03
N ARG A 80 -0.24 14.83 -7.80
CA ARG A 80 -0.92 16.14 -7.92
C ARG A 80 -0.34 17.16 -6.95
N LEU A 81 -0.12 16.77 -5.69
CA LEU A 81 0.47 17.66 -4.69
C LEU A 81 1.85 18.17 -5.12
N LEU A 82 2.72 17.27 -5.61
CA LEU A 82 4.05 17.65 -6.07
C LEU A 82 4.01 18.56 -7.30
N LEU A 83 3.09 18.32 -8.24
CA LEU A 83 2.89 19.21 -9.39
C LEU A 83 2.45 20.61 -8.97
N THR A 84 1.54 20.74 -8.01
CA THR A 84 1.15 22.04 -7.45
C THR A 84 2.37 22.80 -6.92
N HIS A 85 3.28 22.13 -6.21
CA HIS A 85 4.51 22.78 -5.73
C HIS A 85 5.45 23.24 -6.87
N LEU A 86 5.47 22.53 -8.00
CA LEU A 86 6.24 22.94 -9.18
C LEU A 86 5.60 24.10 -9.94
N GLU A 87 4.27 24.11 -10.06
CA GLU A 87 3.51 25.13 -10.80
C GLU A 87 3.48 26.47 -10.07
N TYR A 88 3.11 26.46 -8.78
CA TYR A 88 3.00 27.69 -8.00
C TYR A 88 4.35 28.15 -7.44
N ALA A 89 5.25 27.20 -7.14
CA ALA A 89 6.65 27.40 -6.75
C ALA A 89 6.91 28.71 -5.99
N GLU A 90 6.14 28.98 -4.94
CA GLU A 90 6.11 30.28 -4.26
C GLU A 90 7.50 30.67 -3.74
N GLY A 91 8.28 29.68 -3.28
CA GLY A 91 9.68 29.87 -2.90
C GLY A 91 10.56 30.34 -4.07
N ARG A 92 10.43 29.74 -5.27
CA ARG A 92 11.14 30.20 -6.48
C ARG A 92 10.76 31.64 -6.82
N SER A 93 9.47 31.94 -6.78
CA SER A 93 8.95 33.30 -7.02
C SER A 93 9.50 34.30 -6.01
N ALA A 94 9.62 33.90 -4.74
CA ALA A 94 10.23 34.72 -3.70
C ALA A 94 11.72 34.97 -3.94
N TYR A 95 12.50 33.93 -4.27
CA TYR A 95 13.92 34.07 -4.62
C TYR A 95 14.12 35.01 -5.81
N MET A 96 13.40 34.80 -6.92
CA MET A 96 13.48 35.69 -8.09
C MET A 96 13.19 37.14 -7.73
N ARG A 97 12.20 37.38 -6.86
CA ARG A 97 11.84 38.73 -6.43
C ARG A 97 12.95 39.35 -5.58
N VAL A 98 13.55 38.61 -4.65
CA VAL A 98 14.67 39.09 -3.83
C VAL A 98 15.88 39.42 -4.70
N ASP A 99 16.23 38.54 -5.64
CA ASP A 99 17.37 38.72 -6.54
C ASP A 99 17.19 39.96 -7.43
N LEU A 100 15.98 40.19 -7.95
CA LEU A 100 15.64 41.41 -8.70
C LEU A 100 15.83 42.68 -7.86
N TYR A 101 15.47 42.67 -6.58
CA TYR A 101 15.67 43.82 -5.68
C TYR A 101 17.13 44.01 -5.25
N GLN A 102 17.93 42.95 -5.18
CA GLN A 102 19.33 43.00 -4.75
C GLN A 102 20.31 43.29 -5.89
N GLY A 103 20.04 42.78 -7.11
CA GLY A 103 20.86 43.05 -8.30
C GLY A 103 20.64 44.44 -8.92
N GLY A 104 19.63 45.19 -8.45
CA GLY A 104 19.39 46.59 -8.83
C GLY A 104 20.05 47.63 -7.92
N ARG A 105 20.93 47.23 -7.00
CA ARG A 105 21.76 48.11 -6.17
C ARG A 105 23.21 48.13 -6.62
#